data_AF-A0A939ZL37-F1
#
_entry.id   AF-A0A939ZL37-F1
#
_cell.length_a   1.000
_cell.length_b   1.000
_cell.length_c   1.000
_cell.angle_alpha   90.00
_cell.angle_beta   90.00
_cell.angle_gamma   90.00
#
_symmetry.space_group_name_H-M   'P 1'
#
loop_
_entity.id
_entity.type
_entity.pdbx_description
1 polymer ?
#
loop_
_entity_poly.entity_id
_entity_poly.type
_entity_poly.pdbx_seq_one_letter_code
_entity_poly.pdbx_strand_id
1 'polypeptide(L)'
;MINVTIDNKQIQVPEGTTILKAARMAGIHIPTLCYFELAGMKFENKPGGCRVCVVEVTKDFNGRPRRNLAPACATDCVEGMEVLTHSARVINARRTVVELILSDHPTDCLTCPKSGNCELQSLAQYLGIRDIPFKGEQSHYRQDMSPSIVRDMDKCVMCRRCENMCNNVQTVGALSAINRGFSAVVAPAFEQDLVDSPCVMCGQCVQVCPVGALSEVDDTRNVMAAINNPKKVVVVNTAPATRVALGEEFGMPAGTIVT
;
A
#
# COMPACT_ATOMS: atom_id res chain seq x y z
N MET A 1 -15.10 -17.51 -20.95
CA MET A 1 -15.73 -16.32 -20.34
C MET A 1 -16.74 -16.84 -19.33
N ILE A 2 -16.82 -16.22 -18.15
CA ILE A 2 -17.78 -16.54 -17.11
C ILE A 2 -18.68 -15.34 -16.82
N ASN A 3 -19.96 -15.57 -16.54
CA ASN A 3 -20.93 -14.54 -16.20
C ASN A 3 -20.93 -14.30 -14.69
N VAL A 4 -20.76 -13.05 -14.28
CA VAL A 4 -20.85 -12.64 -12.88
C VAL A 4 -21.68 -11.37 -12.74
N THR A 5 -22.32 -11.20 -11.60
CA THR A 5 -23.09 -10.00 -11.26
C THR A 5 -22.42 -9.29 -10.09
N ILE A 6 -22.04 -8.02 -10.26
CA ILE A 6 -21.45 -7.19 -9.20
C ILE A 6 -22.28 -5.92 -9.07
N ASP A 7 -22.86 -5.67 -7.91
CA ASP A 7 -23.77 -4.55 -7.64
C ASP A 7 -24.88 -4.40 -8.72
N ASN A 8 -25.54 -5.51 -9.02
CA ASN A 8 -26.60 -5.64 -10.05
C ASN A 8 -26.13 -5.42 -11.50
N LYS A 9 -24.84 -5.20 -11.75
CA LYS A 9 -24.28 -5.16 -13.11
C LYS A 9 -23.81 -6.55 -13.52
N GLN A 10 -24.41 -7.09 -14.58
CA GLN A 10 -23.95 -8.33 -15.21
C GLN A 10 -22.77 -8.03 -16.12
N ILE A 11 -21.69 -8.79 -15.96
CA ILE A 11 -20.48 -8.69 -16.78
C ILE A 11 -19.97 -10.08 -17.14
N GLN A 12 -19.20 -10.15 -18.22
CA GLN A 12 -18.45 -11.33 -18.61
C GLN A 12 -16.96 -11.09 -18.42
N VAL A 13 -16.30 -12.02 -17.76
CA VAL A 13 -14.85 -11.94 -17.50
C VAL A 13 -14.16 -13.25 -17.90
N PRO A 14 -12.85 -13.23 -18.22
CA PRO A 14 -12.08 -14.45 -18.38
C PRO A 14 -12.09 -15.30 -17.11
N GLU A 15 -11.98 -16.61 -17.27
CA GLU A 15 -11.77 -17.51 -16.13
C GLU A 15 -10.44 -17.20 -15.42
N GLY A 16 -10.39 -17.32 -14.10
CA GLY A 16 -9.25 -16.92 -13.28
C GLY A 16 -9.16 -15.41 -12.99
N THR A 17 -10.16 -14.62 -13.40
CA THR A 17 -10.26 -13.20 -13.02
C THR A 17 -10.71 -13.08 -11.57
N THR A 18 -10.01 -12.28 -10.76
CA THR A 18 -10.43 -12.00 -9.37
C THR A 18 -11.63 -11.07 -9.31
N ILE A 19 -12.41 -11.13 -8.23
CA ILE A 19 -13.55 -10.22 -8.02
C ILE A 19 -13.12 -8.75 -8.11
N LEU A 20 -11.93 -8.42 -7.58
CA LEU A 20 -11.40 -7.05 -7.64
C LEU A 20 -11.17 -6.60 -9.10
N LYS A 21 -10.58 -7.45 -9.94
CA LYS A 21 -10.35 -7.14 -11.36
C LYS A 21 -11.67 -7.05 -12.13
N ALA A 22 -12.59 -7.98 -11.87
CA ALA A 22 -13.93 -7.97 -12.46
C ALA A 22 -14.71 -6.68 -12.09
N ALA A 23 -14.64 -6.24 -10.83
CA ALA A 23 -15.26 -4.99 -10.38
C ALA A 23 -14.67 -3.77 -11.11
N ARG A 24 -13.34 -3.71 -11.28
CA ARG A 24 -12.68 -2.65 -12.05
C ARG A 24 -13.16 -2.60 -13.50
N MET A 25 -13.33 -3.76 -14.16
CA MET A 25 -13.88 -3.84 -15.52
C MET A 25 -15.32 -3.31 -15.61
N ALA A 26 -16.10 -3.42 -14.53
CA ALA A 26 -17.46 -2.88 -14.43
C ALA A 26 -17.53 -1.39 -14.00
N GLY A 27 -16.38 -0.74 -13.83
CA GLY A 27 -16.29 0.63 -13.28
C GLY A 27 -16.71 0.71 -11.80
N ILE A 28 -16.61 -0.39 -11.04
CA ILE A 28 -16.94 -0.45 -9.62
C ILE A 28 -15.64 -0.36 -8.81
N HIS A 29 -15.57 0.66 -7.95
CA HIS A 29 -14.43 0.84 -7.05
C HIS A 29 -14.57 -0.02 -5.80
N ILE A 30 -13.56 -0.87 -5.53
CA ILE A 30 -13.39 -1.58 -4.27
C ILE A 30 -12.07 -1.09 -3.65
N PRO A 31 -12.09 -0.55 -2.41
CA PRO A 31 -10.88 -0.04 -1.79
C PRO A 31 -9.89 -1.18 -1.50
N THR A 32 -8.61 -0.85 -1.58
CA THR A 32 -7.48 -1.77 -1.33
C THR A 32 -6.42 -1.09 -0.47
N LEU A 33 -5.59 -1.87 0.22
CA LEU A 33 -4.44 -1.36 0.97
C LEU A 33 -3.20 -2.21 0.75
N CYS A 34 -3.26 -3.51 1.08
CA CYS A 34 -2.14 -4.41 0.80
C CYS A 34 -2.03 -4.77 -0.69
N TYR A 35 -3.13 -4.70 -1.44
CA TYR A 35 -3.11 -5.06 -2.85
C TYR A 35 -2.47 -3.96 -3.69
N PHE A 36 -1.54 -4.32 -4.56
CA PHE A 36 -1.06 -3.45 -5.64
C PHE A 36 -0.63 -4.27 -6.85
N GLU A 37 -0.56 -3.62 -8.00
CA GLU A 37 -0.21 -4.23 -9.27
C GLU A 37 0.75 -3.30 -10.02
N LEU A 38 1.83 -3.88 -10.56
CA LEU A 38 2.72 -3.20 -11.49
C LEU A 38 2.45 -3.74 -12.88
N ALA A 39 1.51 -3.10 -13.59
CA ALA A 39 1.04 -3.56 -14.89
C ALA A 39 2.18 -3.78 -15.90
N GLY A 40 3.18 -2.88 -15.92
CA GLY A 40 4.34 -2.99 -16.80
C GLY A 40 5.28 -4.16 -16.49
N MET A 41 5.25 -4.71 -15.27
CA MET A 41 6.14 -5.79 -14.82
C MET A 41 5.41 -7.13 -14.62
N LYS A 42 4.11 -7.20 -14.95
CA LYS A 42 3.25 -8.37 -14.68
C LYS A 42 3.36 -8.89 -13.24
N PHE A 43 3.54 -7.97 -12.29
CA PHE A 43 3.68 -8.29 -10.88
C PHE A 43 2.43 -7.85 -10.12
N GLU A 44 1.90 -8.74 -9.28
CA GLU A 44 0.70 -8.50 -8.49
C GLU A 44 0.93 -8.95 -7.05
N ASN A 45 0.82 -8.01 -6.10
CA ASN A 45 0.82 -8.32 -4.69
C ASN A 45 -0.62 -8.49 -4.21
N LYS A 46 -1.04 -9.73 -3.93
CA LYS A 46 -2.40 -10.06 -3.50
C LYS A 46 -2.47 -10.95 -2.26
N PRO A 47 -1.87 -10.53 -1.12
CA PRO A 47 -1.83 -11.39 0.08
C PRO A 47 -3.20 -11.57 0.73
N GLY A 48 -4.20 -10.73 0.41
CA GLY A 48 -5.55 -10.81 1.00
C GLY A 48 -5.63 -10.49 2.49
N GLY A 49 -4.50 -10.22 3.14
CA GLY A 49 -4.36 -10.12 4.59
C GLY A 49 -4.99 -8.87 5.21
N CYS A 50 -4.95 -7.72 4.54
CA CYS A 50 -5.47 -6.48 5.13
C CYS A 50 -7.00 -6.44 5.27
N ARG A 51 -7.73 -7.31 4.56
CA ARG A 51 -9.21 -7.37 4.55
C ARG A 51 -9.96 -6.08 4.18
N VAL A 52 -9.30 -5.02 3.71
CA VAL A 52 -9.96 -3.80 3.23
C VAL A 52 -10.84 -4.06 1.99
N CYS A 53 -10.40 -4.95 1.10
CA CYS A 53 -11.14 -5.28 -0.13
C CYS A 53 -12.25 -6.31 0.05
N VAL A 54 -12.75 -6.53 1.27
CA VAL A 54 -13.81 -7.53 1.49
C VAL A 54 -15.09 -7.17 0.75
N VAL A 55 -15.80 -8.20 0.28
CA VAL A 55 -17.09 -8.12 -0.42
C VAL A 55 -18.02 -9.21 0.09
N GLU A 56 -19.32 -9.02 -0.13
CA GLU A 56 -20.34 -10.00 0.20
C GLU A 56 -20.71 -10.80 -1.04
N VAL A 57 -20.51 -12.12 -0.99
CA VAL A 57 -20.90 -13.03 -2.08
C VAL A 57 -22.28 -13.59 -1.74
N THR A 58 -23.31 -13.07 -2.39
CA THR A 58 -24.71 -13.47 -2.17
C THR A 58 -25.05 -14.78 -2.86
N LYS A 59 -24.27 -15.14 -3.89
CA LYS A 59 -24.38 -16.39 -4.61
C LYS A 59 -23.00 -16.89 -5.04
N ASP A 60 -22.59 -18.04 -4.52
CA ASP A 60 -21.38 -18.74 -4.91
C ASP A 60 -21.63 -19.80 -6.00
N PHE A 61 -20.64 -20.64 -6.28
CA PHE A 61 -20.72 -21.72 -7.27
C PHE A 61 -21.82 -22.76 -6.97
N ASN A 62 -22.29 -22.87 -5.71
CA ASN A 62 -23.40 -23.75 -5.33
C ASN A 62 -24.75 -23.02 -5.35
N GLY A 63 -24.79 -21.76 -5.78
CA GLY A 63 -25.99 -20.95 -5.75
C GLY A 63 -26.36 -20.46 -4.35
N ARG A 64 -25.42 -20.42 -3.39
CA ARG A 64 -25.69 -20.08 -1.99
C ARG A 64 -24.91 -18.84 -1.54
N PRO A 65 -25.42 -18.07 -0.56
CA PRO A 65 -24.66 -16.96 0.02
C PRO A 65 -23.49 -17.50 0.85
N ARG A 66 -22.33 -16.86 0.70
CA ARG A 66 -21.17 -17.18 1.54
C ARG A 66 -21.39 -16.63 2.94
N ARG A 67 -21.12 -17.47 3.94
CA ARG A 67 -21.20 -17.07 5.35
C ARG A 67 -20.17 -16.01 5.72
N ASN A 68 -18.99 -16.02 5.12
CA ASN A 68 -17.92 -15.05 5.40
C ASN A 68 -17.79 -14.04 4.27
N LEU A 69 -17.36 -12.82 4.57
CA LEU A 69 -16.97 -11.85 3.55
C LEU A 69 -15.68 -12.31 2.85
N ALA A 70 -15.67 -12.25 1.52
CA ALA A 70 -14.56 -12.71 0.71
C ALA A 70 -13.61 -11.55 0.38
N PRO A 71 -12.28 -11.73 0.43
CA PRO A 71 -11.35 -10.70 -0.03
C PRO A 71 -11.40 -10.64 -1.56
N ALA A 72 -11.81 -9.50 -2.14
CA ALA A 72 -11.97 -9.38 -3.58
C ALA A 72 -10.66 -9.57 -4.37
N CYS A 73 -9.52 -9.20 -3.78
CA CYS A 73 -8.21 -9.30 -4.44
C CYS A 73 -7.67 -10.73 -4.60
N ALA A 74 -8.18 -11.69 -3.83
CA ALA A 74 -7.68 -13.06 -3.76
C ALA A 74 -8.79 -14.11 -3.96
N THR A 75 -9.99 -13.68 -4.35
CA THR A 75 -11.10 -14.57 -4.65
C THR A 75 -11.39 -14.51 -6.14
N ASP A 76 -11.33 -15.66 -6.81
CA ASP A 76 -11.65 -15.77 -8.23
C ASP A 76 -13.16 -15.75 -8.45
N CYS A 77 -13.56 -15.13 -9.57
CA CYS A 77 -14.91 -15.20 -10.09
C CYS A 77 -15.23 -16.64 -10.53
N VAL A 78 -16.48 -17.05 -10.31
CA VAL A 78 -17.02 -18.33 -10.78
C VAL A 78 -18.33 -18.07 -11.53
N GLU A 79 -18.73 -18.99 -12.40
CA GLU A 79 -19.96 -18.84 -13.18
C GLU A 79 -21.19 -18.61 -12.28
N GLY A 80 -22.00 -17.60 -12.63
CA GLY A 80 -23.21 -17.27 -11.91
C GLY A 80 -22.99 -16.62 -10.53
N MET A 81 -21.75 -16.22 -10.20
CA MET A 81 -21.45 -15.55 -8.93
C MET A 81 -22.15 -14.19 -8.85
N GLU A 82 -22.72 -13.89 -7.67
CA GLU A 82 -23.33 -12.60 -7.36
C GLU A 82 -22.62 -11.96 -6.16
N VAL A 83 -22.24 -10.68 -6.30
CA VAL A 83 -21.43 -9.96 -5.33
C VAL A 83 -22.02 -8.58 -5.05
N LEU A 84 -22.08 -8.22 -3.77
CA LEU A 84 -22.36 -6.86 -3.31
C LEU A 84 -21.09 -6.25 -2.71
N THR A 85 -20.74 -5.05 -3.16
CA THR A 85 -19.50 -4.37 -2.74
C THR A 85 -19.74 -3.28 -1.68
N HIS A 86 -21.01 -2.90 -1.45
CA HIS A 86 -21.43 -1.82 -0.54
C HIS A 86 -22.61 -2.19 0.36
N SER A 87 -22.77 -3.48 0.70
CA SER A 87 -23.76 -3.85 1.73
C SER A 87 -23.36 -3.28 3.10
N ALA A 88 -24.34 -3.08 3.99
CA ALA A 88 -24.08 -2.60 5.35
C ALA A 88 -23.02 -3.47 6.07
N ARG A 89 -23.06 -4.78 5.82
CA ARG A 89 -22.11 -5.75 6.37
C ARG A 89 -20.69 -5.50 5.87
N VAL A 90 -20.52 -5.22 4.58
CA VAL A 90 -19.22 -4.90 3.97
C VAL A 90 -18.68 -3.57 4.49
N ILE A 91 -19.51 -2.53 4.52
CA ILE A 91 -19.10 -1.20 4.98
C ILE A 91 -18.64 -1.25 6.44
N ASN A 92 -19.42 -1.88 7.31
CA ASN A 92 -19.07 -2.04 8.72
C ASN A 92 -17.76 -2.82 8.89
N ALA A 93 -17.58 -3.92 8.17
CA ALA A 93 -16.35 -4.71 8.25
C ALA A 93 -15.12 -3.91 7.80
N ARG A 94 -15.20 -3.17 6.69
CA ARG A 94 -14.10 -2.32 6.21
C ARG A 94 -13.75 -1.24 7.23
N ARG A 95 -14.77 -0.59 7.78
CA ARG A 95 -14.60 0.46 8.79
C ARG A 95 -13.90 -0.09 10.04
N THR A 96 -14.39 -1.19 10.60
CA THR A 96 -13.76 -1.82 11.77
C THR A 96 -12.32 -2.24 11.52
N VAL A 97 -12.02 -2.83 10.35
CA VAL A 97 -10.65 -3.20 9.98
C VAL A 97 -9.72 -1.98 9.98
N VAL A 98 -10.15 -0.88 9.37
CA VAL A 98 -9.33 0.34 9.30
C VAL A 98 -9.22 1.03 10.66
N GLU A 99 -10.30 1.05 11.46
CA GLU A 99 -10.26 1.54 12.85
C GLU A 99 -9.27 0.75 13.72
N LEU A 100 -9.20 -0.57 13.54
CA LEU A 100 -8.21 -1.41 14.24
C LEU A 100 -6.78 -1.10 13.79
N ILE A 101 -6.53 -0.97 12.49
CA ILE A 101 -5.22 -0.54 11.98
C ILE A 101 -4.82 0.81 12.57
N LEU A 102 -5.75 1.77 12.60
CA LEU A 102 -5.52 3.11 13.14
C LEU A 102 -5.29 3.12 14.65
N SER A 103 -5.85 2.16 15.39
CA SER A 103 -5.63 2.07 16.85
C SER A 103 -4.17 1.80 17.23
N ASP A 104 -3.43 1.11 16.36
CA ASP A 104 -2.01 0.75 16.53
C ASP A 104 -1.07 1.62 15.69
N HIS A 105 -1.58 2.69 15.05
CA HIS A 105 -0.81 3.55 14.15
C HIS A 105 -0.68 4.97 14.74
N PRO A 106 0.52 5.57 14.75
CA PRO A 106 0.70 6.93 15.25
C PRO A 106 -0.05 7.94 14.36
N THR A 107 -0.62 8.98 14.98
CA THR A 107 -1.46 9.99 14.30
C THR A 107 -0.71 11.31 14.09
N ASP A 108 0.57 11.23 13.72
CA ASP A 108 1.48 12.36 13.49
C ASP A 108 1.44 12.89 12.04
N CYS A 109 0.28 12.83 11.38
CA CYS A 109 0.11 13.11 9.96
C CYS A 109 0.60 14.50 9.51
N LEU A 110 0.68 15.48 10.41
CA LEU A 110 1.16 16.84 10.10
C LEU A 110 2.67 16.91 9.88
N THR A 111 3.43 15.96 10.43
CA THR A 111 4.88 15.87 10.32
C THR A 111 5.34 14.66 9.52
N CYS A 112 4.42 13.79 9.13
CA CYS A 112 4.70 12.56 8.39
C CYS A 112 5.12 12.86 6.93
N PRO A 113 6.18 12.21 6.40
CA PRO A 113 6.66 12.44 5.03
C PRO A 113 5.65 12.02 3.94
N LYS A 114 4.71 11.12 4.27
CA LYS A 114 3.64 10.66 3.36
C LYS A 114 2.36 11.50 3.46
N SER A 115 2.36 12.62 4.19
CA SER A 115 1.17 13.46 4.36
C SER A 115 0.62 13.92 3.00
N GLY A 116 -0.68 13.74 2.76
CA GLY A 116 -1.32 14.06 1.49
C GLY A 116 -1.17 12.99 0.40
N ASN A 117 -0.24 12.04 0.56
CA ASN A 117 -0.02 10.90 -0.35
C ASN A 117 -0.04 9.55 0.39
N CYS A 118 -0.75 9.48 1.52
CA CYS A 118 -0.87 8.27 2.33
C CYS A 118 -2.16 7.53 1.97
N GLU A 119 -2.05 6.27 1.57
CA GLU A 119 -3.22 5.44 1.19
C GLU A 119 -4.09 5.13 2.42
N LEU A 120 -3.49 4.93 3.61
CA LEU A 120 -4.26 4.73 4.85
C LEU A 120 -5.05 6.00 5.24
N GLN A 121 -4.44 7.17 5.09
CA GLN A 121 -5.10 8.46 5.32
C GLN A 121 -6.28 8.63 4.37
N SER A 122 -6.08 8.36 3.08
CA SER A 122 -7.11 8.43 2.05
C SER A 122 -8.25 7.44 2.31
N LEU A 123 -7.90 6.23 2.76
CA LEU A 123 -8.87 5.18 3.09
C LEU A 123 -9.72 5.55 4.32
N ALA A 124 -9.10 6.12 5.36
CA ALA A 124 -9.83 6.60 6.54
C ALA A 124 -10.82 7.72 6.18
N GLN A 125 -10.41 8.65 5.29
CA GLN A 125 -11.28 9.69 4.76
C GLN A 125 -12.43 9.09 3.93
N TYR A 126 -12.13 8.15 3.04
CA TYR A 126 -13.12 7.46 2.20
C TYR A 126 -14.20 6.75 3.03
N LEU A 127 -13.82 6.13 4.14
CA LEU A 127 -14.74 5.42 5.05
C LEU A 127 -15.41 6.35 6.09
N GLY A 128 -15.15 7.66 6.03
CA GLY A 128 -15.72 8.64 6.97
C GLY A 128 -15.30 8.40 8.42
N ILE A 129 -14.09 7.89 8.65
CA ILE A 129 -13.55 7.71 10.00
C ILE A 129 -13.11 9.08 10.53
N ARG A 130 -13.67 9.46 11.68
CA ARG A 130 -13.40 10.73 12.37
C ARG A 130 -12.92 10.53 13.80
N ASP A 131 -13.25 9.39 14.38
CA ASP A 131 -12.84 8.97 15.72
C ASP A 131 -12.41 7.50 15.65
N ILE A 132 -11.46 7.13 16.51
CA ILE A 132 -10.97 5.75 16.63
C ILE A 132 -11.55 5.19 17.94
N PRO A 133 -12.55 4.29 17.89
CA PRO A 133 -13.21 3.78 19.09
C PRO A 133 -12.33 2.83 19.90
N PHE A 134 -11.41 2.13 19.22
CA PHE A 134 -10.47 1.22 19.85
C PHE A 134 -9.27 2.01 20.38
N LYS A 135 -9.13 2.06 21.71
CA LYS A 135 -7.98 2.68 22.38
C LYS A 135 -7.16 1.59 23.05
N GLY A 136 -5.85 1.73 23.05
CA GLY A 136 -4.93 0.75 23.62
C GLY A 136 -3.49 1.21 23.55
N GLU A 137 -2.59 0.32 23.94
CA GLU A 137 -1.16 0.45 23.71
C GLU A 137 -0.88 0.34 22.21
N GLN A 138 0.04 1.19 21.72
CA GLN A 138 0.54 1.13 20.35
C GLN A 138 1.85 0.37 20.33
N SER A 139 2.06 -0.38 19.27
CA SER A 139 3.30 -1.10 19.03
C SER A 139 4.43 -0.10 18.76
N HIS A 140 5.57 -0.33 19.42
CA HIS A 140 6.77 0.48 19.26
C HIS A 140 7.93 -0.40 18.80
N TYR A 141 8.62 0.07 17.78
CA TYR A 141 9.70 -0.62 17.10
C TYR A 141 10.93 0.26 17.03
N ARG A 142 12.10 -0.37 16.89
CA ARG A 142 13.36 0.34 16.70
C ARG A 142 13.36 1.02 15.34
N GLN A 143 13.72 2.31 15.32
CA GLN A 143 13.96 3.04 14.09
C GLN A 143 15.33 2.68 13.50
N ASP A 144 15.39 2.67 12.17
CA ASP A 144 16.61 2.43 11.39
C ASP A 144 16.75 3.54 10.35
N MET A 145 17.84 4.29 10.45
CA MET A 145 18.16 5.42 9.58
C MET A 145 19.44 5.10 8.81
N SER A 146 19.26 4.54 7.62
CA SER A 146 20.35 4.33 6.67
C SER A 146 20.65 5.62 5.89
N PRO A 147 21.78 5.71 5.16
CA PRO A 147 22.13 6.90 4.37
C PRO A 147 21.07 7.35 3.36
N SER A 148 20.19 6.45 2.90
CA SER A 148 19.22 6.74 1.84
C SER A 148 17.77 6.44 2.21
N ILE A 149 17.53 5.61 3.22
CA ILE A 149 16.19 5.14 3.61
C ILE A 149 16.01 5.31 5.12
N VAL A 150 14.92 5.95 5.50
CA VAL A 150 14.42 6.04 6.88
C VAL A 150 13.33 4.99 7.08
N ARG A 151 13.44 4.24 8.18
CA ARG A 151 12.49 3.22 8.59
C ARG A 151 11.87 3.58 9.93
N ASP A 152 10.56 3.80 9.90
CA ASP A 152 9.74 4.09 11.06
C ASP A 152 8.64 3.03 11.17
N MET A 153 8.98 1.89 11.78
CA MET A 153 8.11 0.70 11.74
C MET A 153 6.85 0.84 12.60
N ASP A 154 6.77 1.83 13.49
CA ASP A 154 5.54 2.21 14.21
C ASP A 154 4.43 2.62 13.22
N LYS A 155 4.82 3.13 12.03
CA LYS A 155 3.88 3.46 10.96
C LYS A 155 3.53 2.26 10.07
N CYS A 156 4.11 1.08 10.28
CA CYS A 156 3.89 -0.06 9.40
C CYS A 156 2.51 -0.68 9.62
N VAL A 157 1.78 -0.93 8.53
CA VAL A 157 0.47 -1.63 8.56
C VAL A 157 0.58 -3.12 8.17
N MET A 158 1.78 -3.69 8.22
CA MET A 158 2.08 -5.09 7.88
C MET A 158 1.50 -5.58 6.54
N CYS A 159 1.46 -4.68 5.55
CA CYS A 159 0.85 -4.97 4.24
C CYS A 159 1.69 -5.86 3.31
N ARG A 160 2.97 -6.08 3.66
CA ARG A 160 3.97 -6.86 2.90
C ARG A 160 4.25 -6.38 1.48
N ARG A 161 3.88 -5.14 1.14
CA ARG A 161 4.19 -4.56 -0.18
C ARG A 161 5.70 -4.42 -0.39
N CYS A 162 6.40 -3.86 0.60
CA CYS A 162 7.85 -3.68 0.60
C CYS A 162 8.62 -5.00 0.57
N GLU A 163 8.19 -6.00 1.36
CA GLU A 163 8.76 -7.36 1.38
C GLU A 163 8.68 -8.00 -0.01
N ASN A 164 7.48 -8.06 -0.59
CA ASN A 164 7.30 -8.69 -1.90
C ASN A 164 8.01 -7.93 -3.03
N MET A 165 8.09 -6.60 -2.95
CA MET A 165 8.89 -5.80 -3.88
C MET A 165 10.39 -6.12 -3.78
N CYS A 166 10.92 -6.19 -2.56
CA CYS A 166 12.32 -6.49 -2.32
C CYS A 166 12.70 -7.91 -2.78
N ASN A 167 11.83 -8.89 -2.50
CA ASN A 167 12.18 -10.31 -2.64
C ASN A 167 11.78 -10.88 -4.00
N ASN A 168 10.63 -10.49 -4.56
CA ASN A 168 10.13 -11.10 -5.79
C ASN A 168 10.42 -10.26 -7.04
N VAL A 169 10.55 -8.94 -6.90
CA VAL A 169 10.83 -8.04 -8.03
C VAL A 169 12.31 -7.69 -8.10
N GLN A 170 12.87 -7.18 -6.99
CA GLN A 170 14.29 -6.81 -6.94
C GLN A 170 15.19 -8.02 -6.67
N THR A 171 14.65 -9.12 -6.15
CA THR A 171 15.39 -10.36 -5.81
C THR A 171 16.54 -10.17 -4.83
N VAL A 172 16.53 -9.07 -4.05
CA VAL A 172 17.57 -8.73 -3.08
C VAL A 172 17.44 -9.60 -1.82
N GLY A 173 16.21 -9.88 -1.38
CA GLY A 173 15.99 -10.73 -0.21
C GLY A 173 16.27 -10.04 1.14
N ALA A 174 16.29 -8.70 1.19
CA ALA A 174 16.71 -7.96 2.38
C ALA A 174 15.61 -7.75 3.42
N LEU A 175 14.33 -7.94 3.08
CA LEU A 175 13.19 -7.67 3.98
C LEU A 175 12.35 -8.92 4.16
N SER A 176 11.97 -9.21 5.40
CA SER A 176 11.03 -10.29 5.73
C SER A 176 10.16 -9.91 6.92
N ALA A 177 8.96 -10.48 7.00
CA ALA A 177 8.19 -10.45 8.23
C ALA A 177 8.82 -11.40 9.26
N ILE A 178 9.30 -10.85 10.37
CA ILE A 178 9.91 -11.59 11.48
C ILE A 178 9.02 -11.48 12.72
N ASN A 179 9.33 -12.27 13.75
CA ASN A 179 8.55 -12.38 14.99
C ASN A 179 7.08 -12.79 14.74
N ARG A 180 6.21 -12.69 15.75
CA ARG A 180 4.80 -13.11 15.69
C ARG A 180 3.92 -12.28 16.61
N GLY A 181 2.62 -12.19 16.29
CA GLY A 181 1.66 -11.43 17.10
C GLY A 181 1.99 -9.94 17.05
N PHE A 182 1.89 -9.26 18.19
CA PHE A 182 2.14 -7.81 18.31
C PHE A 182 3.61 -7.42 18.09
N SER A 183 4.56 -8.35 18.26
CA SER A 183 5.98 -8.08 17.96
C SER A 183 6.36 -8.30 16.50
N ALA A 184 5.41 -8.69 15.63
CA ALA A 184 5.68 -8.94 14.22
C ALA A 184 6.04 -7.65 13.48
N VAL A 185 7.18 -7.66 12.79
CA VAL A 185 7.71 -6.48 12.09
C VAL A 185 8.34 -6.88 10.77
N VAL A 186 8.29 -6.01 9.76
CA VAL A 186 9.10 -6.20 8.53
C VAL A 186 10.49 -5.65 8.80
N ALA A 187 11.50 -6.50 8.80
CA ALA A 187 12.89 -6.15 9.09
C ALA A 187 13.88 -7.00 8.28
N PRO A 188 15.18 -6.63 8.23
CA PRO A 188 16.23 -7.54 7.79
C PRO A 188 16.41 -8.69 8.79
N ALA A 189 17.25 -9.66 8.42
CA ALA A 189 17.58 -10.77 9.31
C ALA A 189 18.06 -10.25 10.67
N PHE A 190 17.55 -10.85 11.75
CA PHE A 190 17.89 -10.50 13.13
C PHE A 190 17.64 -9.03 13.53
N GLU A 191 16.74 -8.31 12.84
CA GLU A 191 16.45 -6.89 13.12
C GLU A 191 17.65 -5.96 13.01
N GLN A 192 18.71 -6.36 12.30
CA GLN A 192 19.86 -5.51 12.06
C GLN A 192 19.50 -4.30 11.18
N ASP A 193 20.36 -3.29 11.19
CA ASP A 193 20.19 -2.10 10.34
C ASP A 193 20.29 -2.47 8.86
N LEU A 194 19.63 -1.69 8.00
CA LEU A 194 19.70 -1.87 6.55
C LEU A 194 21.14 -1.86 6.05
N VAL A 195 22.01 -1.03 6.64
CA VAL A 195 23.42 -0.89 6.27
C VAL A 195 24.23 -2.17 6.50
N ASP A 196 23.83 -2.98 7.47
CA ASP A 196 24.48 -4.25 7.82
C ASP A 196 23.83 -5.45 7.11
N SER A 197 22.83 -5.19 6.25
CA SER A 197 22.07 -6.19 5.53
C SER A 197 22.46 -6.27 4.04
N PRO A 198 21.96 -7.27 3.29
CA PRO A 198 22.12 -7.33 1.83
C PRO A 198 21.43 -6.18 1.06
N CYS A 199 20.77 -5.24 1.75
CA CYS A 199 20.09 -4.11 1.13
C CYS A 199 21.05 -3.25 0.31
N VAL A 200 20.71 -3.02 -0.95
CA VAL A 200 21.44 -2.13 -1.86
C VAL A 200 20.88 -0.71 -1.90
N MET A 201 19.95 -0.38 -0.99
CA MET A 201 19.31 0.93 -0.86
C MET A 201 18.64 1.43 -2.17
N CYS A 202 18.05 0.54 -2.96
CA CYS A 202 17.43 0.89 -4.25
C CYS A 202 16.10 1.67 -4.14
N GLY A 203 15.55 1.84 -2.92
CA GLY A 203 14.34 2.62 -2.67
C GLY A 203 13.02 2.01 -3.17
N GLN A 204 13.04 0.84 -3.82
CA GLN A 204 11.80 0.25 -4.37
C GLN A 204 10.78 -0.13 -3.29
N CYS A 205 11.25 -0.48 -2.09
CA CYS A 205 10.40 -0.71 -0.93
C CYS A 205 9.69 0.58 -0.45
N VAL A 206 10.37 1.74 -0.53
CA VAL A 206 9.81 3.07 -0.22
C VAL A 206 8.69 3.41 -1.21
N GLN A 207 8.95 3.20 -2.51
CA GLN A 207 8.00 3.50 -3.58
C GLN A 207 6.66 2.77 -3.45
N VAL A 208 6.68 1.52 -2.97
CA VAL A 208 5.46 0.73 -2.79
C VAL A 208 4.87 0.80 -1.37
N CYS A 209 5.47 1.55 -0.45
CA CYS A 209 4.94 1.65 0.90
C CYS A 209 3.68 2.55 0.92
N PRO A 210 2.51 2.04 1.37
CA PRO A 210 1.25 2.79 1.34
C PRO A 210 1.16 3.86 2.44
N VAL A 211 2.12 3.88 3.37
CA VAL A 211 2.14 4.67 4.61
C VAL A 211 3.55 5.18 4.87
N GLY A 212 3.72 6.06 5.86
CA GLY A 212 5.01 6.68 6.21
C GLY A 212 6.03 5.77 6.91
N ALA A 213 5.92 4.45 6.78
CA ALA A 213 6.82 3.50 7.46
C ALA A 213 8.20 3.42 6.80
N LEU A 214 8.26 3.71 5.50
CA LEU A 214 9.48 3.78 4.72
C LEU A 214 9.46 5.08 3.93
N SER A 215 10.51 5.89 4.07
CA SER A 215 10.74 7.10 3.29
C SER A 215 12.21 7.21 2.89
N GLU A 216 12.48 8.06 1.92
CA GLU A 216 13.83 8.55 1.66
C GLU A 216 14.33 9.44 2.81
N VAL A 217 15.64 9.63 2.88
CA VAL A 217 16.24 10.68 3.71
C VAL A 217 16.00 12.03 3.02
N ASP A 218 15.36 12.96 3.73
CA ASP A 218 15.08 14.30 3.22
C ASP A 218 16.24 15.26 3.50
N ASP A 219 17.01 15.56 2.45
CA ASP A 219 18.11 16.53 2.49
C ASP A 219 17.69 17.98 2.20
N THR A 220 16.38 18.28 2.04
CA THR A 220 15.90 19.61 1.65
C THR A 220 16.46 20.72 2.56
N ARG A 221 16.50 20.51 3.88
CA ARG A 221 17.06 21.50 4.82
C ARG A 221 18.56 21.72 4.61
N ASN A 222 19.31 20.66 4.34
CA ASN A 222 20.74 20.74 4.07
C ASN A 222 21.01 21.51 2.77
N VAL A 223 20.21 21.25 1.73
CA VAL A 223 20.26 21.99 0.46
C VAL A 223 19.92 23.46 0.67
N MET A 224 18.85 23.78 1.39
CA MET A 224 18.47 25.17 1.69
C MET A 224 19.54 25.91 2.49
N ALA A 225 20.18 25.25 3.45
CA ALA A 225 21.29 25.83 4.19
C ALA A 225 22.51 26.09 3.29
N ALA A 226 22.78 25.22 2.32
CA ALA A 226 23.86 25.42 1.36
C ALA A 226 23.59 26.58 0.40
N ILE A 227 22.36 26.70 -0.11
CA ILE A 227 21.93 27.81 -1.00
C ILE A 227 22.06 29.16 -0.29
N ASN A 228 21.70 29.23 0.99
CA ASN A 228 21.75 30.47 1.76
C ASN A 228 23.15 30.82 2.30
N ASN A 229 24.19 30.04 1.99
CA ASN A 229 25.54 30.31 2.44
C ASN A 229 26.33 31.11 1.39
N PRO A 230 26.65 32.40 1.63
CA PRO A 230 27.34 33.25 0.64
C PRO A 230 28.79 32.81 0.35
N LYS A 231 29.36 31.89 1.14
CA LYS A 231 30.70 31.33 0.91
C LYS A 231 30.70 30.08 0.03
N LYS A 232 29.52 29.56 -0.35
CA LYS A 232 29.39 28.36 -1.18
C LYS A 232 28.93 28.74 -2.59
N VAL A 233 29.50 28.07 -3.59
CA VAL A 233 28.93 28.01 -4.93
C VAL A 233 28.12 26.72 -4.99
N VAL A 234 26.80 26.83 -5.21
CA VAL A 234 25.90 25.67 -5.28
C VAL A 234 25.68 25.30 -6.74
N VAL A 235 25.99 24.05 -7.08
CA VAL A 235 25.79 23.49 -8.43
C VAL A 235 24.72 22.42 -8.33
N VAL A 236 23.75 22.45 -9.26
CA VAL A 236 22.69 21.46 -9.39
C VAL A 236 22.87 20.68 -10.68
N ASN A 237 22.73 19.36 -10.60
CA ASN A 237 22.69 18.46 -11.75
C ASN A 237 21.64 17.39 -11.49
N THR A 238 20.81 17.09 -12.49
CA THR A 238 19.73 16.11 -12.37
C THR A 238 20.13 14.79 -13.01
N ALA A 239 19.70 13.66 -12.42
CA ALA A 239 19.90 12.36 -13.03
C ALA A 239 19.09 12.22 -14.35
N PRO A 240 19.51 11.37 -15.30
CA PRO A 240 18.84 11.23 -16.59
C PRO A 240 17.35 10.83 -16.52
N ALA A 241 16.93 10.12 -15.49
CA ALA A 241 15.53 9.70 -15.30
C ALA A 241 14.64 10.83 -14.75
N THR A 242 15.21 11.76 -13.98
CA THR A 242 14.46 12.86 -13.35
C THR A 242 13.77 13.73 -14.40
N ARG A 243 14.42 13.97 -15.54
CA ARG A 243 13.89 14.83 -16.62
C ARG A 243 12.60 14.33 -17.28
N VAL A 244 12.24 13.06 -17.11
CA VAL A 244 11.02 12.46 -17.70
C VAL A 244 9.98 12.04 -16.67
N ALA A 245 10.36 11.97 -15.38
CA ALA A 245 9.48 11.59 -14.29
C ALA A 245 8.93 12.80 -13.53
N LEU A 246 9.73 13.86 -13.38
CA LEU A 246 9.36 15.03 -12.56
C LEU A 246 8.06 15.71 -13.01
N GLY A 247 7.75 15.69 -14.32
CA GLY A 247 6.52 16.29 -14.84
C GLY A 247 5.23 15.67 -14.30
N GLU A 248 5.25 14.40 -13.88
CA GLU A 248 4.07 13.70 -13.34
C GLU A 248 3.55 14.37 -12.07
N GLU A 249 4.46 14.86 -11.21
CA GLU A 249 4.13 15.61 -9.98
C GLU A 249 3.47 16.97 -10.28
N PHE A 250 3.57 17.47 -11.51
CA PHE A 250 2.93 18.69 -11.99
C PHE A 250 1.70 18.40 -12.87
N GLY A 251 1.19 17.17 -12.87
CA GLY A 251 0.01 16.75 -13.63
C GLY A 251 0.26 16.55 -15.12
N MET A 252 1.53 16.48 -15.55
CA MET A 252 1.87 16.18 -16.93
C MET A 252 1.80 14.66 -17.19
N PRO A 253 1.54 14.22 -18.44
CA PRO A 253 1.56 12.80 -18.76
C PRO A 253 2.93 12.15 -18.48
N ALA A 254 2.91 10.88 -18.08
CA ALA A 254 4.12 10.10 -17.84
C ALA A 254 5.06 10.11 -19.06
N GLY A 255 6.35 10.32 -18.81
CA GLY A 255 7.38 10.41 -19.86
C GLY A 255 7.55 11.80 -20.50
N THR A 256 6.85 12.83 -20.02
CA THR A 256 7.02 14.20 -20.51
C THR A 256 8.38 14.76 -20.12
N ILE A 257 9.11 15.34 -21.08
CA ILE A 257 10.43 15.95 -20.87
C ILE A 257 10.26 17.34 -20.23
N VAL A 258 10.89 17.60 -19.08
CA VAL A 258 10.70 18.83 -18.29
C VAL A 258 11.97 19.62 -17.93
N THR A 259 13.15 19.20 -18.39
CA THR A 259 14.43 19.90 -18.17
C THR A 259 15.28 19.93 -19.43
#